data_AF-A0A917PCB2-F1
#
_entry.id   AF-A0A917PCB2-F1
#
_cell.length_a   1.000
_cell.length_b   1.000
_cell.length_c   1.000
_cell.angle_alpha   90.00
_cell.angle_beta   90.00
_cell.angle_gamma   90.00
#
_symmetry.space_group_name_H-M   'P 1'
#
loop_
_entity.id
_entity.type
_entity.pdbx_description
1 polymer ?
#
loop_
_entity_poly.entity_id
_entity_poly.type
_entity_poly.pdbx_seq_one_letter_code
_entity_poly.pdbx_strand_id
1 'polypeptide(L)'
;MLSLHAAWTASAAVIAMYAPAEPVVYTPGALFTPEEDLERAFCHGDEHVIKLTDTALDVGDERAPAPAAALCAVEISQPLL
;
A
#
# COMPACT_ATOMS: atom_id res chain seq x y z
N MET A 1 5.89 -7.88 23.33
CA MET A 1 5.94 -6.67 22.46
C MET A 1 7.35 -6.30 22.01
N LEU A 2 8.38 -6.32 22.89
CA LEU A 2 9.76 -5.96 22.51
C LEU A 2 10.33 -6.78 21.33
N SER A 3 10.06 -8.09 21.30
CA SER A 3 10.53 -8.98 20.21
C SER A 3 9.92 -8.62 18.84
N LEU A 4 8.62 -8.31 18.78
CA LEU A 4 7.96 -7.88 17.54
C LEU A 4 8.50 -6.53 17.06
N HIS A 5 8.66 -5.57 17.96
CA HIS A 5 9.20 -4.25 17.63
C HIS A 5 10.65 -4.36 17.13
N ALA A 6 11.48 -5.20 17.76
CA ALA A 6 12.84 -5.46 17.34
C ALA A 6 12.88 -6.14 15.96
N ALA A 7 12.05 -7.17 15.74
CA ALA A 7 11.94 -7.85 14.45
C ALA A 7 11.46 -6.89 13.33
N TRP A 8 10.43 -6.08 13.60
CA TRP A 8 9.94 -5.06 12.69
C TRP A 8 11.04 -4.06 12.31
N THR A 9 11.73 -3.52 13.32
CA THR A 9 12.80 -2.53 13.12
C THR A 9 13.95 -3.12 12.30
N ALA A 10 14.35 -4.36 12.58
CA ALA A 10 15.40 -5.04 11.84
C ALA A 10 15.00 -5.25 10.36
N SER A 11 13.78 -5.74 10.11
CA SER A 11 13.27 -5.92 8.75
C SER A 11 13.17 -4.61 7.98
N ALA A 12 12.64 -3.56 8.61
CA ALA A 12 12.54 -2.22 8.02
C ALA A 12 13.92 -1.65 7.66
N ALA A 13 14.93 -1.81 8.53
CA ALA A 13 16.29 -1.37 8.26
C ALA A 13 16.92 -2.11 7.07
N VAL A 14 16.71 -3.42 6.96
CA VAL A 14 17.20 -4.21 5.83
C VAL A 14 16.53 -3.76 4.52
N ILE A 15 15.21 -3.56 4.52
CA ILE A 15 14.49 -3.08 3.32
C ILE A 15 14.96 -1.68 2.93
N ALA A 16 15.17 -0.79 3.91
CA ALA A 16 15.64 0.57 3.66
C ALA A 16 17.03 0.62 2.98
N MET A 17 17.88 -0.39 3.16
CA MET A 17 19.17 -0.48 2.45
C MET A 17 19.00 -0.69 0.93
N TYR A 18 17.83 -1.18 0.49
CA TYR A 18 17.49 -1.33 -0.93
C TYR A 18 16.68 -0.16 -1.48
N ALA A 19 16.46 0.90 -0.69
CA ALA A 19 15.74 2.08 -1.17
C ALA A 19 16.49 2.72 -2.35
N PRO A 20 15.76 3.23 -3.37
CA PRO A 20 16.40 3.95 -4.47
C PRO A 20 17.12 5.20 -3.94
N ALA A 21 18.23 5.57 -4.58
CA ALA A 21 19.02 6.75 -4.20
C ALA A 21 18.20 8.05 -4.24
N GLU A 22 17.23 8.11 -5.16
CA GLU A 22 16.22 9.17 -5.24
C GLU A 22 14.83 8.54 -5.17
N PRO A 23 13.94 9.04 -4.29
CA PRO A 23 12.57 8.55 -4.22
C PRO A 23 11.82 8.91 -5.51
N VAL A 24 11.03 7.96 -6.02
CA VAL A 24 10.08 8.24 -7.09
C VAL A 24 8.93 9.05 -6.51
N VAL A 25 8.72 10.26 -7.03
CA VAL A 25 7.60 11.10 -6.60
C VAL A 25 6.30 10.46 -7.07
N TYR A 26 5.53 9.94 -6.13
CA TYR A 26 4.16 9.52 -6.36
C TYR A 26 3.24 10.72 -6.07
N THR A 27 2.54 11.19 -7.10
CA THR A 27 1.43 12.13 -6.92
C THR A 27 0.16 11.28 -7.01
N PRO A 28 -0.53 11.02 -5.88
CA PRO A 28 -1.77 10.27 -5.92
C PRO A 28 -2.73 10.91 -6.93
N GLY A 29 -3.50 10.09 -7.63
CA GLY A 29 -4.64 10.56 -8.43
C GLY A 29 -5.70 11.25 -7.58
N ALA A 30 -6.93 11.32 -8.11
CA ALA A 30 -8.06 11.81 -7.32
C ALA A 30 -8.17 11.04 -5.98
N LEU A 31 -8.54 11.76 -4.92
CA LEU A 31 -8.88 11.11 -3.65
C LEU A 31 -10.21 10.35 -3.86
N PHE A 32 -10.18 9.06 -3.60
CA PHE A 32 -11.35 8.17 -3.65
C PHE A 32 -11.85 7.88 -2.24
N THR A 33 -13.13 7.52 -2.12
CA THR A 33 -13.63 6.93 -0.88
C THR A 33 -13.11 5.50 -0.71
N PRO A 34 -13.09 4.95 0.52
CA PRO A 34 -12.72 3.56 0.77
C PRO A 34 -13.46 2.56 -0.13
N GLU A 35 -14.75 2.80 -0.38
CA GLU A 35 -15.60 1.94 -1.22
C GLU A 35 -15.18 1.99 -2.69
N GLU A 36 -14.85 3.17 -3.20
CA GLU A 36 -14.37 3.37 -4.58
C GLU A 36 -13.01 2.71 -4.80
N ASP A 37 -12.11 2.75 -3.81
CA ASP A 37 -10.82 2.06 -3.84
C ASP A 37 -10.98 0.53 -3.86
N LEU A 38 -11.91 0.00 -3.06
CA LEU A 38 -12.23 -1.44 -3.06
C LEU A 38 -12.84 -1.89 -4.39
N GLU A 39 -13.77 -1.13 -4.95
CA GLU A 39 -14.37 -1.46 -6.25
C GLU A 39 -13.31 -1.48 -7.37
N ARG A 40 -12.38 -0.51 -7.38
CA ARG A 40 -11.24 -0.51 -8.31
C ARG A 40 -10.33 -1.72 -8.13
N ALA A 41 -10.05 -2.12 -6.88
CA ALA A 41 -9.25 -3.31 -6.61
C ALA A 41 -9.94 -4.58 -7.12
N PHE A 42 -11.26 -4.71 -6.96
CA PHE A 42 -12.01 -5.82 -7.52
C PHE A 42 -12.00 -5.82 -9.06
N CYS A 43 -12.13 -4.65 -9.69
CA CYS A 43 -11.99 -4.53 -11.15
C CYS A 43 -10.59 -4.85 -11.65
N HIS A 44 -9.53 -4.65 -10.85
CA HIS A 44 -8.15 -4.99 -11.21
C HIS A 44 -7.92 -6.52 -11.24
N GLY A 45 -8.69 -7.29 -10.45
CA GLY A 45 -8.68 -8.76 -10.46
C GLY A 45 -7.43 -9.43 -9.86
N ASP A 46 -6.41 -8.66 -9.48
CA ASP A 46 -5.19 -9.19 -8.85
C ASP A 46 -5.44 -9.40 -7.36
N GLU A 47 -5.26 -10.65 -6.90
CA GLU A 47 -5.50 -11.00 -5.50
C GLU A 47 -4.59 -10.27 -4.51
N HIS A 48 -3.37 -9.88 -4.92
CA HIS A 48 -2.44 -9.14 -4.08
C HIS A 48 -2.87 -7.69 -3.93
N VAL A 49 -3.38 -7.08 -5.01
CA VAL A 49 -3.93 -5.74 -4.98
C VAL A 49 -5.17 -5.69 -4.09
N ILE A 50 -6.10 -6.65 -4.24
CA ILE A 50 -7.31 -6.73 -3.41
C ILE A 50 -6.96 -6.89 -1.92
N LYS A 51 -6.08 -7.84 -1.58
CA LYS A 51 -5.66 -8.08 -0.18
C LYS A 51 -4.97 -6.86 0.42
N LEU A 52 -4.12 -6.18 -0.35
CA LEU A 52 -3.40 -5.00 0.13
C LEU A 52 -4.35 -3.82 0.33
N THR A 53 -5.30 -3.59 -0.58
CA THR A 53 -6.33 -2.55 -0.43
C THR A 53 -7.17 -2.78 0.82
N ASP A 54 -7.67 -4.01 1.03
CA ASP A 54 -8.43 -4.38 2.24
C ASP A 54 -7.62 -4.14 3.51
N THR A 55 -6.38 -4.64 3.53
CA THR A 55 -5.48 -4.47 4.69
C THR A 55 -5.19 -3.00 4.96
N ALA A 56 -4.92 -2.21 3.91
CA ALA A 56 -4.65 -0.79 4.06
C ALA A 56 -5.86 -0.10 4.68
N LEU A 57 -7.07 -0.30 4.15
CA LEU A 57 -8.29 0.32 4.67
C LEU A 57 -8.58 -0.08 6.13
N ASP A 58 -8.25 -1.30 6.55
CA ASP A 58 -8.41 -1.76 7.93
C ASP A 58 -7.39 -1.15 8.92
N VAL A 59 -6.12 -1.02 8.50
CA VAL A 59 -5.02 -0.57 9.39
C VAL A 59 -4.67 0.91 9.28
N GLY A 60 -5.21 1.59 8.28
CA GLY A 60 -4.93 2.99 7.97
C GLY A 60 -5.44 3.96 9.03
N ASP A 61 -4.68 5.03 9.25
CA ASP A 61 -5.11 6.17 10.06
C ASP A 61 -4.86 7.49 9.34
N GLU A 62 -5.24 8.61 9.96
CA GLU A 62 -5.05 9.95 9.40
C GLU A 62 -3.57 10.34 9.18
N ARG A 63 -2.62 9.64 9.81
CA ARG A 63 -1.17 9.92 9.75
C ARG A 63 -0.44 9.06 8.71
N ALA A 64 -1.02 7.94 8.34
CA ALA A 64 -0.60 7.08 7.24
C ALA A 64 -1.82 6.77 6.37
N PRO A 65 -2.19 7.67 5.43
CA PRO A 65 -3.43 7.54 4.69
C PRO A 65 -3.38 6.28 3.83
N ALA A 66 -3.99 5.22 4.35
CA ALA A 66 -4.18 3.94 3.69
C ALA A 66 -4.73 4.01 2.26
N PRO A 67 -5.64 4.95 1.91
CA PRO A 67 -6.11 5.10 0.54
C PRO A 67 -4.97 5.33 -0.46
N ALA A 68 -3.91 6.05 -0.07
CA ALA A 68 -2.77 6.30 -0.96
C ALA A 68 -1.94 5.04 -1.25
N ALA A 69 -1.82 4.12 -0.28
CA ALA A 69 -1.11 2.87 -0.44
C ALA A 69 -1.89 1.87 -1.30
N ALA A 70 -3.21 1.77 -1.07
CA ALA A 70 -4.13 0.97 -1.88
C ALA A 70 -4.14 1.43 -3.35
N LEU A 71 -4.31 2.73 -3.57
CA LEU A 71 -4.32 3.31 -4.91
C LEU A 71 -2.99 3.10 -5.64
N CYS A 72 -1.86 3.31 -4.95
CA CYS A 72 -0.54 3.08 -5.53
C CYS A 72 -0.38 1.61 -5.99
N ALA A 73 -0.86 0.64 -5.21
CA ALA A 73 -0.81 -0.78 -5.59
C ALA A 73 -1.61 -1.09 -6.86
N VAL A 74 -2.80 -0.51 -7.00
CA VAL A 74 -3.64 -0.60 -8.21
C VAL A 74 -2.94 0.03 -9.42
N GLU A 75 -2.22 1.14 -9.22
CA GLU A 75 -1.57 1.88 -10.31
C GLU A 75 -0.24 1.28 -10.79
N ILE A 76 0.53 0.65 -9.90
CA ILE A 76 1.85 0.09 -10.23
C ILE A 76 1.80 -1.38 -10.69
N SER A 77 0.70 -2.09 -10.39
CA SER A 77 0.54 -3.52 -10.72
C SER A 77 -0.12 -3.72 -12.08
N GLN A 78 0.11 -4.87 -12.71
CA GLN A 78 -0.57 -5.20 -13.96
C GLN A 78 -1.93 -5.85 -13.69
N PRO A 79 -3.02 -5.36 -14.31
CA PRO A 79 -4.34 -5.94 -14.11
C PRO A 79 -4.44 -7.35 -14.69
N LEU A 80 -5.16 -8.21 -13.98
CA LEU A 80 -5.56 -9.52 -14.48
C LEU A 80 -6.96 -9.34 -15.09
N LEU A 81 -7.03 -9.45 -16.42
CA LEU A 81 -8.24 -9.26 -17.24
C LEU A 81 -9.45 -10.05 -16.74
#